data_AF-A0A919B7M0-F1
#
_entry.id   AF-A0A919B7M0-F1
#
_cell.length_a   1.000
_cell.length_b   1.000
_cell.length_c   1.000
_cell.angle_alpha   90.00
_cell.angle_beta   90.00
_cell.angle_gamma   90.00
#
_symmetry.space_group_name_H-M   'P 1'
#
loop_
_entity.id
_entity.type
_entity.pdbx_description
1 polymer ?
#
loop_
_entity_poly.entity_id
_entity_poly.type
_entity_poly.pdbx_seq_one_letter_code
_entity_poly.pdbx_strand_id
1 'polypeptide(L)' 'MTATQQHLLDVYRAAHHDRPAPPAPGTGDIRLVRELRTWWAFRRIVRNALGTKVFHSPGTNRKGLDVLA' A
#
# COMPACT_ATOMS: atom_id res chain seq x y z
N MET A 1 -12.24 1.63 -22.19
CA MET A 1 -11.01 0.99 -22.69
C MET A 1 -10.09 0.71 -21.52
N THR A 2 -9.57 -0.51 -21.38
CA THR A 2 -8.65 -0.88 -20.31
C THR A 2 -7.18 -0.75 -20.75
N ALA A 3 -6.27 -0.50 -19.80
CA ALA A 3 -4.84 -0.34 -20.09
C ALA A 3 -4.23 -1.58 -20.78
N THR A 4 -4.69 -2.77 -20.41
CA THR A 4 -4.27 -4.04 -21.04
C THR A 4 -4.76 -4.14 -22.48
N GLN A 5 -6.00 -3.73 -22.76
CA GLN A 5 -6.56 -3.71 -24.12
C GLN A 5 -5.80 -2.74 -25.03
N GLN A 6 -5.46 -1.54 -24.53
CA GLN A 6 -4.67 -0.56 -25.27
C GLN A 6 -3.25 -1.07 -25.56
N HIS A 7 -2.63 -1.71 -24.56
CA HIS A 7 -1.30 -2.28 -24.71
C HIS A 7 -1.21 -3.34 -25.82
N LEU A 8 -2.21 -4.22 -25.94
CA LEU A 8 -2.24 -5.22 -27.00
C LEU A 8 -2.28 -4.58 -28.40
N LEU A 9 -3.03 -3.49 -28.57
CA LEU A 9 -3.06 -2.74 -29.83
C LEU A 9 -1.73 -2.05 -30.12
N ASP A 10 -1.09 -1.49 -29.10
CA ASP A 10 0.19 -0.80 -29.26
C ASP A 10 1.34 -1.79 -29.54
N VAL A 11 1.29 -3.01 -28.99
CA VAL A 11 2.22 -4.10 -29.33
C VAL A 11 2.02 -4.55 -30.78
N TYR A 12 0.76 -4.75 -31.21
CA TYR A 12 0.46 -5.10 -32.60
C TYR A 12 0.95 -4.03 -33.57
N ARG A 13 0.71 -2.76 -33.26
CA ARG A 13 1.17 -1.62 -34.06
C ARG A 13 2.70 -1.52 -34.08
N ALA A 14 3.37 -1.75 -32.95
CA ALA A 14 4.83 -1.73 -32.88
C ALA A 14 5.46 -2.83 -33.73
N ALA A 15 4.90 -4.05 -33.68
CA ALA A 15 5.33 -5.17 -34.52
C ALA A 15 5.14 -4.89 -36.02
N HIS A 16 4.06 -4.20 -36.41
CA HIS A 16 3.79 -3.85 -37.80
C HIS A 16 4.69 -2.74 -38.37
N HIS A 17 5.34 -1.95 -37.50
CA HIS A 17 6.18 -0.81 -37.88
C HIS A 17 7.67 -1.02 -37.52
N ASP A 18 8.08 -2.25 -37.21
CA ASP A 18 9.43 -2.60 -36.72
C ASP A 18 9.90 -1.68 -35.58
N ARG A 19 8.96 -1.26 -34.73
CA ARG A 19 9.22 -0.42 -33.57
C ARG A 19 9.42 -1.31 -32.34
N PRO A 20 10.26 -0.89 -31.38
CA PRO A 20 10.41 -1.62 -30.13
C PRO A 20 9.06 -1.70 -29.40
N ALA A 21 8.73 -2.89 -28.90
CA ALA A 21 7.47 -3.12 -28.21
C ALA A 21 7.35 -2.20 -26.98
N PRO A 22 6.17 -1.58 -26.76
CA PRO A 22 5.94 -0.76 -25.58
C PRO A 22 6.10 -1.63 -24.31
N PRO A 23 6.64 -1.08 -23.21
CA PRO A 23 6.77 -1.83 -21.97
C PRO A 23 5.40 -2.30 -21.50
N ALA A 24 5.31 -3.56 -21.06
CA ALA A 24 4.05 -4.12 -20.59
C ALA A 24 3.52 -3.29 -19.42
N PRO A 25 2.21 -2.95 -19.42
CA PRO A 25 1.59 -2.29 -18.28
C PRO A 25 1.80 -3.17 -17.05
N GLY A 26 2.37 -2.57 -16.01
CA GLY A 26 2.74 -3.26 -14.77
C GLY A 26 4.13 -3.89 -14.70
N THR A 27 5.00 -3.67 -15.70
CA THR A 27 6.42 -4.07 -15.62
C THR A 27 7.15 -3.39 -14.45
N GLY A 28 6.75 -2.16 -14.09
CA GLY A 28 7.24 -1.45 -12.91
C GLY A 28 6.54 -1.82 -11.61
N ASP A 29 5.37 -2.45 -11.68
CA ASP A 29 4.48 -2.59 -10.52
C ASP A 29 5.00 -3.63 -9.53
N ILE A 30 5.65 -4.70 -9.98
CA ILE A 30 6.23 -5.71 -9.08
C ILE A 30 7.38 -5.10 -8.26
N ARG A 31 8.20 -4.25 -8.88
CA ARG A 31 9.29 -3.54 -8.18
C ARG A 31 8.73 -2.55 -7.17
N LEU A 32 7.71 -1.78 -7.58
CA LEU A 32 7.00 -0.83 -6.73
C LEU A 32 6.29 -1.52 -5.55
N VAL A 33 5.66 -2.68 -5.78
CA VAL A 33 5.04 -3.51 -4.73
C VAL A 33 6.07 -4.05 -3.73
N ARG A 34 7.24 -4.50 -4.22
CA ARG A 34 8.35 -4.94 -3.33
C ARG A 34 8.88 -3.81 -2.46
N GLU A 35 9.03 -2.62 -3.05
CA GLU A 35 9.51 -1.43 -2.35
C GLU A 35 8.50 -0.93 -1.32
N LEU A 36 7.21 -0.86 -1.69
CA LEU A 36 6.11 -0.59 -0.77
C LEU A 36 6.09 -1.58 0.38
N ARG A 37 6.17 -2.89 0.12
CA ARG A 37 6.20 -3.93 1.16
C ARG A 37 7.35 -3.71 2.15
N THR A 38 8.52 -3.34 1.64
CA THR A 38 9.69 -3.02 2.47
C THR A 38 9.45 -1.78 3.31
N TRP A 39 8.86 -0.73 2.73
CA TRP A 39 8.49 0.49 3.43
C TRP A 39 7.46 0.25 4.54
N TRP A 40 6.44 -0.60 4.31
CA TRP A 40 5.48 -0.98 5.34
C TRP A 40 6.13 -1.74 6.50
N ALA A 41 7.08 -2.63 6.21
CA ALA A 41 7.85 -3.34 7.23
C ALA A 41 8.74 -2.38 8.05
N PHE A 42 9.42 -1.46 7.38
CA PHE A 42 10.20 -0.41 8.03
C PHE A 42 9.34 0.46 8.95
N ARG A 43 8.17 0.90 8.47
CA ARG A 43 7.22 1.71 9.25
C ARG A 43 6.73 0.99 10.51
N ARG A 44 6.58 -0.34 10.45
CA ARG A 44 6.23 -1.16 11.62
C ARG A 44 7.37 -1.20 12.65
N ILE A 45 8.62 -1.33 12.20
CA ILE A 45 9.80 -1.30 13.07
C ILE A 45 9.95 0.08 13.71
N VAL A 46 9.85 1.15 12.93
CA VAL A 46 9.91 2.53 13.43
C VAL A 46 8.81 2.79 14.44
N ARG A 47 7.57 2.35 14.21
CA ARG A 47 6.47 2.47 15.18
C ARG A 47 6.75 1.71 16.49
N ASN A 48 7.37 0.54 16.40
CA ASN A 48 7.77 -0.24 17.57
C ASN A 48 8.95 0.41 18.32
N ALA A 49 9.95 0.89 17.58
CA ALA A 49 11.17 1.50 18.09
C ALA A 49 10.92 2.88 18.70
N LEU A 50 9.99 3.66 18.14
CA LEU A 50 9.53 4.94 18.71
C LEU A 50 8.73 4.76 19.99
N GLY A 51 8.50 3.52 20.45
CA GLY A 51 7.91 3.25 21.74
C GLY A 51 6.58 3.97 21.92
N THR A 52 5.77 4.09 20.87
CA THR A 52 4.39 4.55 21.00
C THR A 52 3.62 3.46 21.72
N LYS A 53 3.84 3.35 23.04
CA LYS A 53 2.85 2.83 23.96
C LYS A 53 1.63 3.67 23.65
N VAL A 54 0.62 3.05 23.05
CA VAL A 54 -0.73 3.59 23.06
C VAL A 54 -0.98 3.89 24.54
N PHE A 55 -1.02 5.17 24.90
CA PHE A 55 -1.35 5.58 26.26
C PHE A 55 -2.81 5.15 26.47
N HIS A 56 -2.98 3.93 26.96
CA HIS A 56 -4.23 3.52 27.57
C HIS A 56 -4.32 4.33 28.86
N SER A 57 -5.07 5.44 28.80
CA SER A 57 -5.36 6.26 29.97
C SER A 57 -6.01 5.38 31.04
N PRO A 58 -5.37 5.15 32.20
CA PRO A 58 -5.94 4.34 33.26
C PRO A 58 -6.92 5.22 34.03
N GLY A 59 -8.17 5.28 33.58
CA GLY A 59 -9.11 6.17 34.26
C GLY A 59 -10.48 6.31 33.63
N THR A 60 -11.18 5.22 33.33
CA THR A 60 -12.65 5.23 33.37
C THR A 60 -13.15 3.91 33.96
N ASN A 61 -13.11 3.82 35.29
CA ASN A 61 -13.84 2.77 35.99
C ASN A 61 -15.34 3.05 35.80
N ARG A 62 -16.01 2.29 34.92
CA ARG A 62 -17.46 2.33 34.69
C ARG A 62 -18.27 1.66 35.82
N LYS A 63 -17.78 1.73 37.05
CA LYS A 63 -18.42 1.20 38.26
C LYS A 63 -18.29 2.27 39.35
N GLY A 64 -19.23 3.20 39.37
CA GLY A 64 -19.24 4.29 40.36
C GLY A 64 -20.39 5.28 40.15
N LEU A 65 -21.49 4.81 39.58
CA LEU A 65 -22.74 5.57 39.49
C LEU A 65 -23.79 4.81 40.30
N ASP A 66 -23.46 4.58 41.57
CA ASP A 66 -24.41 4.21 42.60
C ASP A 66 -23.94 4.91 43.87
N VAL A 67 -24.90 5.41 44.64
CA VAL A 67 -24.75 6.21 45.87
C VAL A 67 -24.47 7.70 45.64
N LEU A 68 -25.50 8.43 45.18
CA LEU A 68 -25.98 9.70 45.77
C LEU A 68 -27.32 10.04 45.08
N ALA A 69 -28.38 9.39 45.55
CA ALA A 69 -29.78 9.80 45.39
C ALA A 69 -30.52 9.40 46.68
#